data_AF-A0A4U6CQ02-F1
#
_entry.id   AF-A0A4U6CQ02-F1
#
_cell.length_a   1.000
_cell.length_b   1.000
_cell.length_c   1.000
_cell.angle_alpha   90.00
_cell.angle_beta   90.00
_cell.angle_gamma   90.00
#
_symmetry.space_group_name_H-M   'P 1'
#
loop_
_entity.id
_entity.type
_entity.pdbx_description
1 polymer ?
#
loop_
_entity_poly.entity_id
_entity_poly.type
_entity_poly.pdbx_seq_one_letter_code
_entity_poly.pdbx_strand_id
1 'polypeptide(L)'
;MKHVLILDTNPAPLRGRLTSLFDGYQGRVQVEDAGSICQVFRKMLFQNKENTKRGYNSYDLFIVCFTSAIEDMEKVHFIDYVKRYKPEQPVLIFLHHPKEWLLRQQVINKSNRFGKITDDQNILEVLLKFLDNGSLN
;
A
#
# COMPACT_ATOMS: atom_id res chain seq x y z
N MET A 1 -8.37 10.65 11.00
CA MET A 1 -6.96 10.43 10.65
C MET A 1 -6.90 9.17 9.84
N LYS A 2 -6.35 9.21 8.62
CA LYS A 2 -6.18 8.04 7.74
C LYS A 2 -4.88 7.34 8.09
N HIS A 3 -4.88 6.01 8.16
CA HIS A 3 -3.73 5.18 8.45
C HIS A 3 -3.28 4.47 7.18
N VAL A 4 -2.06 4.75 6.74
CA VAL A 4 -1.47 4.17 5.52
C VAL A 4 -0.30 3.30 5.91
N LEU A 5 -0.27 2.05 5.44
CA LEU A 5 0.89 1.17 5.58
C LEU A 5 1.56 0.96 4.23
N ILE A 6 2.87 1.19 4.19
CA ILE A 6 3.72 0.98 3.02
C ILE A 6 4.49 -0.31 3.21
N LEU A 7 4.31 -1.28 2.32
CA LEU A 7 5.14 -2.46 2.18
C LEU A 7 6.20 -2.19 1.11
N ASP A 8 7.42 -1.95 1.54
CA ASP A 8 8.56 -1.68 0.67
C ASP A 8 9.84 -2.31 1.23
N THR A 9 10.41 -3.25 0.47
CA THR A 9 11.68 -3.92 0.80
C THR A 9 12.90 -3.04 0.47
N ASN A 10 12.71 -1.94 -0.27
CA ASN A 10 13.73 -0.96 -0.61
C ASN A 10 13.21 0.48 -0.40
N PRO A 11 13.05 0.92 0.85
CA PRO A 11 12.29 2.13 1.19
C PRO A 11 12.92 3.45 0.73
N ALA A 12 14.19 3.47 0.32
CA ALA A 12 14.96 4.71 0.13
C ALA A 12 14.34 5.70 -0.89
N PRO A 13 13.91 5.28 -2.10
CA PRO A 13 13.45 6.22 -3.13
C PRO A 13 12.02 6.73 -2.88
N LEU A 14 11.14 5.87 -2.36
CA LEU A 14 9.73 6.16 -2.21
C LEU A 14 9.44 6.95 -0.94
N ARG A 15 10.13 6.61 0.16
CA ARG A 15 9.87 7.20 1.48
C ARG A 15 10.02 8.72 1.47
N GLY A 16 11.10 9.25 0.91
CA GLY A 16 11.30 10.72 0.84
C GLY A 16 10.18 11.45 0.09
N ARG A 17 9.67 10.85 -0.98
CA ARG A 17 8.58 11.42 -1.79
C ARG A 17 7.24 11.35 -1.07
N LEU A 18 6.95 10.21 -0.43
CA LEU A 18 5.72 10.04 0.34
C LEU A 18 5.71 10.91 1.59
N THR A 19 6.81 11.00 2.34
CA THR A 19 6.93 11.91 3.48
C THR A 19 6.64 13.35 3.07
N SER A 20 7.25 13.84 1.97
CA SER A 20 6.98 15.19 1.46
C SER A 20 5.51 15.41 1.09
N LEU A 21 4.83 14.41 0.52
CA LEU A 21 3.40 14.48 0.21
C LEU A 21 2.55 14.55 1.48
N PHE A 22 2.84 13.68 2.45
CA PHE A 22 2.06 13.56 3.67
C PHE A 22 2.29 14.72 4.65
N ASP A 23 3.45 15.36 4.61
CA ASP A 23 3.72 16.61 5.34
C ASP A 23 2.74 17.71 4.91
N GLY A 24 2.36 17.76 3.63
CA GLY A 24 1.31 18.64 3.10
C GLY A 24 -0.09 18.35 3.65
N TYR A 25 -0.32 17.16 4.20
CA TYR A 25 -1.58 16.72 4.81
C TYR A 25 -1.62 16.88 6.34
N GLN A 26 -0.64 17.56 6.94
CA GLN A 26 -0.58 18.03 8.34
C GLN A 26 -1.48 17.27 9.34
N GLY A 27 -1.02 16.11 9.81
CA GLY A 27 -1.68 15.35 10.89
C GLY A 27 -2.98 14.63 10.51
N ARG A 28 -3.43 14.72 9.25
CA ARG A 28 -4.59 13.96 8.76
C ARG A 28 -4.26 12.53 8.36
N VAL A 29 -2.99 12.26 8.07
CA VAL A 29 -2.51 10.94 7.64
C VAL A 29 -1.38 10.48 8.55
N GLN A 30 -1.51 9.27 9.07
CA GLN A 30 -0.43 8.55 9.74
C GLN A 30 0.13 7.51 8.78
N VAL A 31 1.43 7.55 8.57
CA VAL A 31 2.13 6.69 7.61
C VAL A 31 3.05 5.77 8.37
N GLU A 32 3.03 4.51 8.02
CA GLU A 32 3.91 3.50 8.58
C GLU A 32 4.59 2.69 7.49
N ASP A 33 5.85 2.35 7.73
CA ASP A 33 6.63 1.50 6.83
C ASP A 33 6.71 0.06 7.37
N ALA A 34 6.69 -0.90 6.47
CA ALA A 34 6.99 -2.30 6.70
C ALA A 34 7.99 -2.79 5.64
N GLY A 35 9.17 -3.20 6.11
CA GLY A 35 10.25 -3.74 5.25
C GLY A 35 10.03 -5.19 4.83
N SER A 36 8.99 -5.85 5.33
CA SER A 36 8.64 -7.22 4.95
C SER A 36 7.17 -7.52 5.26
N ILE A 37 6.63 -8.56 4.63
CA ILE A 37 5.27 -9.05 4.89
C ILE A 37 5.10 -9.51 6.34
N CYS A 38 6.14 -10.09 6.94
CA CYS A 38 6.11 -10.46 8.35
C CYS A 38 5.89 -9.23 9.25
N GLN A 39 6.50 -8.08 8.91
CA GLN A 39 6.27 -6.83 9.62
C GLN A 39 4.85 -6.31 9.41
N VAL A 40 4.29 -6.43 8.20
CA VAL A 40 2.89 -6.11 7.91
C VAL A 40 1.96 -6.90 8.81
N PHE A 41 2.09 -8.23 8.84
CA PHE A 41 1.27 -9.08 9.70
C PHE A 41 1.46 -8.77 11.18
N ARG A 42 2.70 -8.56 11.63
CA ARG A 42 2.95 -8.19 13.02
C ARG A 42 2.23 -6.90 13.38
N LYS A 43 2.26 -5.89 12.52
CA LYS A 43 1.56 -4.63 12.76
C LYS A 43 0.05 -4.81 12.76
N MET A 44 -0.50 -5.53 11.77
CA MET A 44 -1.93 -5.84 11.69
C MET A 44 -2.45 -6.63 12.90
N LEU A 45 -1.64 -7.55 13.46
CA LEU A 45 -2.02 -8.40 14.58
C LEU A 45 -1.79 -7.74 15.94
N PHE A 46 -0.75 -6.90 16.07
CA PHE A 46 -0.24 -6.45 17.37
C PHE A 46 -0.19 -4.93 17.58
N GLN A 47 -0.61 -4.08 16.63
CA GLN A 47 -0.71 -2.64 16.91
C GLN A 47 -1.93 -2.28 17.78
N ASN A 48 -1.67 -2.50 19.08
CA ASN A 48 -2.17 -1.90 20.31
C ASN A 48 -3.64 -2.01 20.69
N LYS A 49 -3.84 -2.88 21.69
CA LYS A 49 -4.93 -2.97 22.67
C LYS A 49 -5.10 -1.71 23.56
N GLU A 50 -4.26 -0.68 23.44
CA GLU A 50 -4.20 0.41 24.42
C GLU A 50 -4.97 1.68 24.06
N ASN A 51 -5.60 1.83 22.88
CA ASN A 51 -6.21 3.13 22.55
C ASN A 51 -7.52 3.21 21.75
N THR A 52 -8.26 2.13 21.47
CA THR A 52 -9.54 2.33 20.75
C THR A 52 -10.60 1.26 21.01
N LYS A 53 -11.81 1.73 21.36
CA LYS A 53 -13.10 1.01 21.31
C LYS A 53 -13.53 0.59 19.89
N ARG A 54 -12.60 0.54 18.94
CA ARG A 54 -12.81 0.05 17.57
C ARG A 54 -12.01 -1.25 17.45
N GLY A 55 -12.71 -2.37 17.31
CA GLY A 55 -12.07 -3.66 17.09
C GLY A 55 -11.08 -3.57 15.92
N TYR A 56 -9.92 -4.21 16.09
CA TYR A 56 -8.85 -4.37 15.09
C TYR A 56 -8.60 -3.14 14.19
N ASN A 57 -7.61 -2.31 14.57
CA ASN A 57 -7.09 -1.20 13.76
C ASN A 57 -6.84 -1.64 12.30
N SER A 58 -7.74 -1.25 11.40
CA SER A 58 -7.63 -1.45 9.96
C SER A 58 -6.89 -0.26 9.35
N TYR A 59 -5.83 -0.51 8.60
CA TYR A 59 -5.27 0.52 7.73
C TYR A 59 -6.33 0.94 6.71
N ASP A 60 -6.38 2.22 6.37
CA ASP A 60 -7.26 2.73 5.32
C ASP A 60 -6.69 2.43 3.92
N LEU A 61 -5.37 2.25 3.81
CA LEU A 61 -4.69 1.94 2.55
C LEU A 61 -3.41 1.13 2.79
N PHE A 62 -3.23 0.08 1.99
CA PHE A 62 -1.92 -0.53 1.78
C PHE A 62 -1.28 0.02 0.51
N ILE A 63 -0.03 0.46 0.60
CA ILE A 63 0.81 0.76 -0.56
C ILE A 63 1.82 -0.38 -0.69
N VAL A 64 1.78 -1.14 -1.78
CA VAL A 64 2.68 -2.28 -2.00
C VAL A 64 3.63 -1.95 -3.14
N CYS A 65 4.92 -1.90 -2.83
CA CYS A 65 5.95 -1.41 -3.72
C CYS A 65 6.69 -2.58 -4.34
N PHE A 66 6.81 -2.58 -5.67
CA PHE A 66 7.48 -3.61 -6.44
C PHE A 66 8.73 -3.02 -7.10
N THR A 67 9.86 -3.68 -6.84
CA THR A 67 11.16 -3.49 -7.45
C THR A 67 11.38 -4.44 -8.63
N SER A 68 10.97 -5.71 -8.51
CA SER A 68 11.04 -6.66 -9.62
C SER A 68 10.04 -7.81 -9.50
N ALA A 69 9.63 -8.40 -10.63
CA ALA A 69 8.60 -9.45 -10.64
C ALA A 69 9.05 -10.74 -9.91
N ILE A 70 10.35 -11.02 -9.95
CA ILE A 70 10.94 -12.25 -9.43
C ILE A 70 11.22 -12.11 -7.94
N GLU A 71 11.78 -10.99 -7.50
CA GLU A 71 12.14 -10.78 -6.10
C GLU A 71 10.91 -10.52 -5.23
N ASP A 72 9.83 -9.98 -5.82
CA ASP A 72 8.64 -9.56 -5.08
C ASP A 72 7.46 -10.53 -5.20
N MET A 73 7.67 -11.80 -5.59
CA MET A 73 6.59 -12.79 -5.67
C MET A 73 5.81 -12.92 -4.35
N GLU A 74 6.49 -12.77 -3.22
CA GLU A 74 5.84 -12.77 -1.90
C GLU A 74 4.79 -11.64 -1.76
N LYS A 75 5.04 -10.46 -2.35
CA LYS A 75 4.12 -9.32 -2.32
C LYS A 75 2.87 -9.60 -3.16
N VAL A 76 2.99 -10.38 -4.24
CA VAL A 76 1.84 -10.90 -5.00
C VAL A 76 0.97 -11.79 -4.11
N HIS A 77 1.58 -12.69 -3.33
CA HIS A 77 0.85 -13.54 -2.39
C HIS A 77 0.18 -12.74 -1.27
N PHE A 78 0.81 -11.67 -0.79
CA PHE A 78 0.18 -10.74 0.15
C PHE A 78 -1.06 -10.06 -0.45
N ILE A 79 -0.99 -9.59 -1.70
CA ILE A 79 -2.15 -9.02 -2.40
C ILE A 79 -3.26 -10.07 -2.56
N ASP A 80 -2.91 -11.30 -2.93
CA ASP A 80 -3.87 -12.42 -3.01
C ASP A 80 -4.52 -12.70 -1.64
N TYR A 81 -3.76 -12.63 -0.54
CA TYR A 81 -4.28 -12.74 0.82
C TYR A 81 -5.27 -11.61 1.15
N VAL A 82 -4.89 -10.35 0.92
CA VAL A 82 -5.76 -9.19 1.21
C VAL A 82 -7.04 -9.30 0.40
N LYS A 83 -6.95 -9.65 -0.89
CA LYS A 83 -8.11 -9.86 -1.75
C LYS A 83 -9.06 -10.95 -1.22
N ARG A 84 -8.51 -12.07 -0.73
CA ARG A 84 -9.30 -13.21 -0.27
C ARG A 84 -9.99 -12.97 1.08
N TYR A 85 -9.30 -12.30 2.00
CA TYR A 85 -9.73 -12.22 3.40
C TYR A 85 -10.16 -10.82 3.85
N LYS A 86 -9.80 -9.77 3.10
CA LYS A 86 -10.14 -8.37 3.38
C LYS A 86 -10.55 -7.64 2.09
N PRO A 87 -11.68 -8.04 1.47
CA PRO A 87 -12.02 -7.58 0.14
C PRO A 87 -12.29 -6.06 0.03
N GLU A 88 -12.68 -5.40 1.12
CA GLU A 88 -12.92 -3.96 1.13
C GLU A 88 -11.64 -3.13 1.35
N GLN A 89 -10.50 -3.79 1.57
CA GLN A 89 -9.25 -3.13 1.89
C GLN A 89 -8.61 -2.53 0.63
N PRO A 90 -8.43 -1.20 0.56
CA PRO A 90 -7.75 -0.58 -0.58
C PRO A 90 -6.28 -0.97 -0.63
N VAL A 91 -5.81 -1.35 -1.82
CA VAL A 91 -4.39 -1.62 -2.11
C VAL A 91 -3.94 -0.78 -3.29
N LEU A 92 -2.97 0.10 -3.08
CA LEU A 92 -2.26 0.81 -4.13
C LEU A 92 -1.00 0.01 -4.48
N ILE A 93 -0.83 -0.31 -5.75
CA ILE A 93 0.34 -1.06 -6.22
C ILE A 93 1.26 -0.09 -6.93
N PHE A 94 2.47 0.03 -6.43
CA PHE A 94 3.48 0.93 -6.93
C PHE A 94 4.61 0.15 -7.60
N LEU A 95 4.94 0.49 -8.84
CA LEU A 95 6.02 -0.13 -9.60
C LEU A 95 7.19 0.85 -9.73
N HIS A 96 8.34 0.54 -9.14
CA HIS A 96 9.57 1.36 -9.31
C HIS A 96 10.03 1.37 -10.77
N HIS A 97 9.85 0.26 -11.48
CA HIS A 97 10.25 0.12 -12.88
C HIS A 97 9.02 -0.07 -13.78
N PRO A 98 8.50 1.00 -14.39
CA PRO A 98 7.22 0.96 -15.11
C PRO A 98 7.20 0.03 -16.35
N LYS A 99 8.39 -0.40 -16.81
CA LYS A 99 8.59 -1.27 -17.97
C LYS A 99 8.45 -2.77 -17.68
N GLU A 100 8.21 -3.17 -16.42
CA GLU A 100 7.97 -4.59 -16.10
C GLU A 100 6.55 -5.02 -16.49
N TRP A 101 6.37 -5.25 -17.79
CA TRP A 101 5.13 -5.72 -18.40
C TRP A 101 4.62 -7.04 -17.80
N LEU A 102 5.53 -7.91 -17.35
CA LEU A 102 5.22 -9.20 -16.74
C LEU A 102 4.53 -9.03 -15.38
N LEU A 103 5.01 -8.08 -14.58
CA LEU A 103 4.42 -7.70 -13.30
C LEU A 103 3.04 -7.10 -13.50
N ARG A 104 2.90 -6.22 -14.50
CA ARG A 104 1.58 -5.70 -14.91
C ARG A 104 0.65 -6.85 -15.28
N GLN A 105 1.06 -7.83 -16.09
CA GLN A 105 0.15 -8.95 -16.43
C GLN A 105 -0.22 -9.83 -15.25
N GLN A 106 0.74 -10.20 -14.39
CA GLN A 106 0.47 -11.07 -13.24
C GLN A 106 -0.40 -10.39 -12.18
N VAL A 107 -0.21 -9.08 -11.97
CA VAL A 107 -1.05 -8.28 -11.09
C VAL A 107 -2.40 -8.01 -11.74
N ILE A 108 -2.47 -7.45 -12.96
CA ILE A 108 -3.70 -7.04 -13.65
C ILE A 108 -4.65 -8.21 -13.89
N ASN A 109 -4.16 -9.36 -14.36
CA ASN A 109 -5.03 -10.54 -14.58
C ASN A 109 -5.66 -11.05 -13.29
N LYS A 110 -5.10 -10.71 -12.14
CA LYS A 110 -5.63 -11.07 -10.82
C LYS A 110 -6.30 -9.89 -10.09
N SER A 111 -6.11 -8.64 -10.51
CA SER A 111 -6.42 -7.44 -9.71
C SER A 111 -7.50 -6.51 -10.27
N ASN A 112 -8.21 -6.87 -11.35
CA ASN A 112 -9.17 -5.99 -12.08
C ASN A 112 -10.27 -5.27 -11.26
N ARG A 113 -10.35 -5.45 -9.94
CA ARG A 113 -11.22 -4.68 -9.04
C ARG A 113 -10.57 -4.16 -7.74
N PHE A 114 -9.30 -4.46 -7.48
CA PHE A 114 -8.76 -4.47 -6.11
C PHE A 114 -7.64 -3.50 -5.81
N GLY A 115 -6.97 -2.99 -6.84
CA GLY A 115 -5.89 -2.06 -6.62
C GLY A 115 -5.56 -1.27 -7.86
N LYS A 116 -5.17 -0.02 -7.62
CA LYS A 116 -4.71 0.87 -8.67
C LYS A 116 -3.22 0.65 -8.85
N ILE A 117 -2.80 0.29 -10.06
CA ILE A 117 -1.38 0.19 -10.40
C ILE A 117 -0.94 1.58 -10.83
N THR A 118 0.15 2.05 -10.25
CA THR A 118 0.72 3.34 -10.56
C THR A 118 2.23 3.26 -10.59
N ASP A 119 2.85 4.27 -11.21
CA ASP A 119 4.29 4.43 -11.30
C ASP A 119 4.71 5.73 -10.63
N ASP A 120 6.00 6.01 -10.68
CA ASP A 120 6.61 7.19 -10.05
C ASP A 120 6.02 8.52 -10.50
N GLN A 121 5.45 8.61 -11.70
CA GLN A 121 4.90 9.85 -12.23
C GLN A 121 3.48 10.10 -11.71
N ASN A 122 2.73 9.03 -11.45
CA ASN A 122 1.30 9.10 -11.20
C ASN A 122 0.92 8.81 -9.73
N ILE A 123 1.83 8.26 -8.91
CA ILE A 123 1.51 7.84 -7.54
C ILE A 123 0.94 8.98 -6.67
N LEU A 124 1.46 10.20 -6.82
CA LEU A 124 1.01 11.35 -6.05
C LEU A 124 -0.44 11.71 -6.38
N GLU A 125 -0.80 11.77 -7.67
CA GLU A 125 -2.16 12.10 -8.10
C GLU A 125 -3.17 11.05 -7.60
N VAL A 126 -2.80 9.77 -7.65
CA VAL A 126 -3.65 8.69 -7.16
C VAL A 126 -3.83 8.76 -5.65
N LEU A 127 -2.76 9.02 -4.91
CA LEU A 127 -2.83 9.19 -3.46
C LEU A 127 -3.68 10.40 -3.08
N LEU A 128 -3.52 11.54 -3.73
CA LEU A 128 -4.34 12.73 -3.50
C LEU A 128 -5.83 12.43 -3.67
N LYS A 129 -6.20 11.78 -4.79
CA LYS A 129 -7.59 11.35 -5.04
C LYS A 129 -8.12 10.44 -3.94
N PHE A 130 -7.32 9.49 -3.47
CA PHE A 130 -7.70 8.63 -2.35
C PHE A 130 -7.85 9.40 -1.04
N LEU A 131 -6.94 10.33 -0.75
CA LEU A 131 -6.97 11.12 0.47
C LEU A 131 -8.20 12.03 0.50
N ASP A 132 -8.62 12.57 -0.63
CA ASP A 132 -9.78 13.46 -0.72
C ASP A 132 -11.12 12.71 -0.79
N ASN A 133 -11.19 11.63 -1.58
CA ASN A 133 -12.46 10.93 -1.88
C ASN A 133 -12.65 9.60 -1.13
N GLY A 134 -11.61 9.08 -0.47
CA GLY A 134 -11.63 7.77 0.20
C GLY A 134 -11.66 6.57 -0.77
N SER A 135 -11.54 6.81 -2.07
CA SER A 135 -11.61 5.81 -3.14
C SER A 135 -10.39 5.89 -4.06
N LEU A 136 -9.91 4.73 -4.52
CA LEU A 136 -8.89 4.63 -5.57
C LEU A 136 -9.50 4.67 -7.00
N ASN A 137 -10.82 4.47 -7.11
CA ASN A 137 -11.62 4.63 -8.32
C ASN A 137 -12.01 6.09 -8.53
#